data_AF-A0AAU3PH52-F1
#
_entry.id   AF-A0AAU3PH52-F1
#
_cell.length_a   1.000
_cell.length_b   1.000
_cell.length_c   1.000
_cell.angle_alpha   90.00
_cell.angle_beta   90.00
_cell.angle_gamma   90.00
#
_symmetry.space_group_name_H-M   'P 1'
#
loop_
_entity.id
_entity.type
_entity.pdbx_description
1 polymer ?
#
loop_
_entity_poly.entity_id
_entity_poly.type
_entity_poly.pdbx_seq_one_letter_code
_entity_poly.pdbx_strand_id
1 'polypeptide(L)'
;MSASERYGTHPEEITALLEAVGESMMVLSFREDRSFAALSVERFGAVGSTRLDWSGAVVIERCESFDADELRRLMASCAGADELAVVFWSNLAVPSVAVEAALVAGHAEAVLECSPECWIYLTDSGVLIEFQDGEGFTAGRVPH
;
A
#
# COMPACT_ATOMS: atom_id res chain seq x y z
N MET A 1 4.95 -25.57 1.94
CA MET A 1 4.69 -24.47 1.01
C MET A 1 5.52 -23.28 1.43
N SER A 2 6.40 -22.84 0.54
CA SER A 2 7.21 -21.63 0.62
C SER A 2 6.33 -20.38 0.45
N ALA A 3 6.85 -19.21 0.82
CA ALA A 3 6.16 -17.93 0.62
C ALA A 3 5.84 -17.67 -0.85
N SER A 4 6.74 -18.01 -1.77
CA SER A 4 6.53 -17.86 -3.22
C SER A 4 5.40 -18.73 -3.77
N GLU A 5 5.14 -19.91 -3.17
CA GLU A 5 4.03 -20.79 -3.59
C GLU A 5 2.68 -20.35 -3.03
N ARG A 6 2.68 -19.50 -2.00
CA ARG A 6 1.46 -18.93 -1.40
C ARG A 6 1.14 -17.55 -1.95
N TYR A 7 2.09 -16.92 -2.60
CA TYR A 7 1.93 -15.56 -3.06
C TYR A 7 0.88 -15.47 -4.17
N GLY A 8 -0.05 -14.53 -4.05
CA GLY A 8 -1.03 -14.25 -5.09
C GLY A 8 -2.02 -15.38 -5.37
N THR A 9 -2.25 -16.29 -4.43
CA THR A 9 -3.23 -17.38 -4.58
C THR A 9 -4.68 -16.94 -4.40
N HIS A 10 -4.91 -15.70 -3.93
CA HIS A 10 -6.21 -15.05 -3.78
C HIS A 10 -6.29 -13.76 -4.62
N PRO A 11 -6.13 -13.83 -5.96
CA PRO A 11 -6.26 -12.66 -6.82
C PRO A 11 -7.70 -12.14 -6.88
N GLU A 12 -8.69 -12.95 -6.48
CA GLU A 12 -10.09 -12.56 -6.44
C GLU A 12 -10.34 -11.34 -5.54
N GLU A 13 -9.55 -11.17 -4.48
CA GLU A 13 -9.64 -10.07 -3.52
C GLU A 13 -9.37 -8.70 -4.15
N ILE A 14 -8.62 -8.66 -5.26
CA ILE A 14 -8.32 -7.43 -6.01
C ILE A 14 -9.13 -7.31 -7.31
N THR A 15 -10.12 -8.17 -7.53
CA THR A 15 -10.90 -8.18 -8.79
C THR A 15 -11.62 -6.86 -9.02
N ALA A 16 -12.29 -6.31 -8.01
CA ALA A 16 -12.99 -5.04 -8.14
C ALA A 16 -12.04 -3.89 -8.53
N LEU A 17 -10.83 -3.90 -7.95
CA LEU A 17 -9.78 -2.92 -8.29
C LEU A 17 -9.25 -3.14 -9.71
N LEU A 18 -9.02 -4.39 -10.12
CA LEU A 18 -8.63 -4.76 -11.48
C LEU A 18 -9.66 -4.32 -12.52
N GLU A 19 -10.95 -4.51 -12.25
CA GLU A 19 -12.03 -4.10 -13.15
C GLU A 19 -12.15 -2.58 -13.23
N ALA A 20 -11.93 -1.87 -12.12
CA ALA A 20 -12.03 -0.42 -12.08
C ALA A 20 -10.85 0.28 -12.76
N VAL A 21 -9.63 -0.24 -12.58
CA VAL A 21 -8.39 0.37 -13.10
C VAL A 21 -8.02 -0.16 -14.48
N GLY A 22 -8.31 -1.42 -14.78
CA GLY A 22 -7.98 -2.06 -16.04
C GLY A 22 -6.48 -2.21 -16.28
N GLU A 23 -6.06 -2.00 -17.54
CA GLU A 23 -4.68 -2.24 -18.02
C GLU A 23 -3.63 -1.31 -17.40
N SER A 24 -4.05 -0.23 -16.71
CA SER A 24 -3.16 0.68 -15.99
C SER A 24 -2.64 0.11 -14.67
N MET A 25 -3.11 -1.08 -14.24
CA MET A 25 -2.62 -1.76 -13.06
C MET A 25 -1.75 -2.97 -13.42
N MET A 26 -0.60 -3.07 -12.75
CA MET A 26 0.29 -4.21 -12.85
C MET A 26 0.20 -5.06 -11.59
N VAL A 27 -0.23 -6.31 -11.71
CA VAL A 27 -0.10 -7.30 -10.63
C VAL A 27 1.36 -7.73 -10.55
N LEU A 28 1.99 -7.52 -9.40
CA LEU A 28 3.41 -7.80 -9.22
C LEU A 28 3.66 -9.30 -9.06
N SER A 29 4.72 -9.80 -9.69
CA SER A 29 5.26 -11.12 -9.35
C SER A 29 5.84 -11.12 -7.94
N PHE A 30 5.98 -12.30 -7.34
CA PHE A 30 6.61 -12.43 -6.01
C PHE A 30 7.99 -11.76 -5.94
N ARG A 31 8.78 -11.82 -7.02
CA ARG A 31 10.12 -11.19 -7.04
C ARG A 31 10.03 -9.66 -7.04
N GLU A 32 9.07 -9.09 -7.76
CA GLU A 32 8.85 -7.64 -7.81
C GLU A 32 8.30 -7.13 -6.47
N ASP A 33 7.31 -7.82 -5.91
CA ASP A 33 6.81 -7.59 -4.54
C ASP A 33 7.97 -7.53 -3.55
N ARG A 34 8.83 -8.56 -3.54
CA ARG A 34 9.97 -8.61 -2.64
C ARG A 34 10.95 -7.46 -2.83
N SER A 35 11.13 -7.01 -4.07
CA SER A 35 12.04 -5.91 -4.40
C SER A 35 11.48 -4.58 -3.88
N PHE A 36 10.19 -4.30 -4.08
CA PHE A 36 9.57 -3.08 -3.57
C PHE A 36 9.42 -3.10 -2.05
N ALA A 37 9.10 -4.24 -1.44
CA ALA A 37 9.02 -4.37 0.01
C ALA A 37 10.37 -4.07 0.69
N ALA A 38 11.48 -4.54 0.11
CA ALA A 38 12.83 -4.24 0.60
C ALA A 38 13.24 -2.75 0.46
N LEU A 39 12.60 -2.03 -0.46
CA LEU A 39 12.77 -0.58 -0.64
C LEU A 39 11.84 0.25 0.24
N SER A 40 10.85 -0.37 0.90
CA SER A 40 9.76 0.33 1.59
C SER A 40 9.41 -0.30 2.94
N VAL A 41 8.39 -1.16 3.01
CA VAL A 41 7.80 -1.71 4.23
C VAL A 41 8.85 -2.38 5.13
N GLU A 42 9.82 -3.11 4.56
CA GLU A 42 10.86 -3.81 5.35
C GLU A 42 11.95 -2.90 5.92
N ARG A 43 11.94 -1.60 5.58
CA ARG A 43 12.83 -0.63 6.21
C ARG A 43 12.36 -0.21 7.60
N PHE A 44 11.12 -0.54 7.95
CA PHE A 44 10.55 -0.25 9.24
C PHE A 44 10.73 -1.43 10.20
N GLY A 45 10.86 -1.13 11.49
CA GLY A 45 10.63 -2.13 12.53
C GLY A 45 9.15 -2.53 12.56
N ALA A 46 8.82 -3.57 13.32
CA ALA A 46 7.44 -4.01 13.50
C ALA A 46 6.97 -3.80 14.95
N VAL A 47 5.76 -3.31 15.12
CA VAL A 47 5.03 -3.29 16.40
C VAL A 47 3.89 -4.30 16.31
N GLY A 48 4.09 -5.48 16.89
CA GLY A 48 3.13 -6.59 16.74
C GLY A 48 3.30 -7.29 15.39
N SER A 49 2.19 -7.76 14.79
CA SER A 49 2.22 -8.55 13.55
C SER A 49 2.22 -7.72 12.27
N THR A 50 1.49 -6.61 12.26
CA THR A 50 1.06 -5.91 11.02
C THR A 50 1.18 -4.39 11.13
N ARG A 51 1.84 -3.86 12.17
CA ARG A 51 2.13 -2.42 12.25
C ARG A 51 3.60 -2.12 12.12
N LEU A 52 3.87 -0.97 11.52
CA LEU A 52 5.20 -0.42 11.42
C LEU A 52 5.58 0.35 12.68
N ASP A 53 6.84 0.18 13.10
CA ASP A 53 7.47 1.04 14.09
C ASP A 53 7.94 2.33 13.43
N TRP A 54 7.18 3.40 13.65
CA TRP A 54 7.44 4.73 13.12
C TRP A 54 8.47 5.53 13.93
N SER A 55 9.01 5.01 15.03
CA SER A 55 9.89 5.77 15.93
C SER A 55 11.20 6.27 15.28
N GLY A 56 11.68 5.56 14.25
CA GLY A 56 12.88 5.92 13.48
C GLY A 56 12.59 6.67 12.17
N ALA A 57 11.33 6.94 11.85
CA ALA A 57 10.92 7.53 10.57
C ALA A 57 10.47 8.99 10.71
N VAL A 58 10.60 9.75 9.62
CA VAL A 58 10.04 11.10 9.54
C VAL A 58 8.55 10.99 9.21
N VAL A 59 7.70 11.11 10.23
CA VAL A 59 6.24 11.12 10.08
C VAL A 59 5.79 12.44 9.47
N ILE A 60 5.05 12.36 8.37
CA ILE A 60 4.44 13.50 7.68
C ILE A 60 3.09 13.80 8.32
N GLU A 61 2.27 12.76 8.51
CA GLU A 61 0.90 12.92 8.97
C GLU A 61 0.38 11.66 9.68
N ARG A 62 -0.55 11.86 10.62
CA ARG A 62 -1.37 10.82 11.25
C ARG A 62 -2.82 11.28 11.26
N CYS A 63 -3.73 10.38 10.89
CA CYS A 63 -5.16 10.65 10.90
C CYS A 63 -5.91 9.44 11.48
N GLU A 64 -6.95 9.71 12.27
CA GLU A 64 -7.83 8.69 12.85
C GLU A 64 -9.02 8.37 11.93
N SER A 65 -9.27 9.18 10.90
CA SER A 65 -10.23 8.81 9.85
C SER A 65 -9.65 7.65 9.05
N PHE A 66 -10.49 6.68 8.71
CA PHE A 66 -10.09 5.42 8.08
C PHE A 66 -10.88 5.15 6.78
N ASP A 67 -11.44 6.20 6.19
CA ASP A 67 -12.28 6.11 5.00
C ASP A 67 -11.54 6.45 3.69
N ALA A 68 -12.25 6.21 2.57
CA ALA A 68 -11.73 6.47 1.24
C ALA A 68 -11.46 7.95 0.95
N ASP A 69 -12.20 8.87 1.58
CA ASP A 69 -12.00 10.32 1.41
C ASP A 69 -10.68 10.76 2.04
N GLU A 70 -10.35 10.19 3.19
CA GLU A 70 -9.08 10.41 3.85
C GLU A 70 -7.91 9.85 3.02
N LEU A 71 -8.02 8.64 2.47
CA LEU A 71 -7.00 8.10 1.57
C LEU A 71 -6.81 9.00 0.34
N ARG A 72 -7.90 9.44 -0.30
CA ARG A 72 -7.83 10.40 -1.43
C ARG A 72 -7.05 11.65 -1.08
N ARG A 73 -7.33 12.23 0.10
CA ARG A 73 -6.66 13.44 0.59
C ARG A 73 -5.17 13.19 0.80
N LEU A 74 -4.80 12.08 1.44
CA LEU A 74 -3.40 11.74 1.69
C LEU A 74 -2.64 11.54 0.38
N MET A 75 -3.21 10.78 -0.56
CA MET A 75 -2.61 10.59 -1.89
C MET A 75 -2.39 11.93 -2.60
N ALA A 76 -3.37 12.83 -2.58
CA ALA A 76 -3.25 14.16 -3.18
C ALA A 76 -2.19 15.06 -2.50
N SER A 77 -1.94 14.84 -1.20
CA SER A 77 -0.95 15.61 -0.44
C SER A 77 0.48 15.09 -0.56
N CYS A 78 0.65 13.78 -0.77
CA CYS A 78 1.93 13.10 -0.70
C CYS A 78 2.49 12.72 -2.07
N ALA A 79 1.63 12.39 -3.05
CA ALA A 79 2.07 11.92 -4.34
C ALA A 79 2.44 13.06 -5.30
N GLY A 80 3.50 12.84 -6.08
CA GLY A 80 3.83 13.63 -7.25
C GLY A 80 2.86 13.36 -8.41
N ALA A 81 2.93 14.23 -9.43
CA ALA A 81 2.22 13.99 -10.68
C ALA A 81 2.75 12.71 -11.35
N ASP A 82 1.84 11.84 -11.78
CA ASP A 82 2.14 10.58 -12.47
C ASP A 82 3.02 9.60 -11.68
N GLU A 83 3.13 9.77 -10.36
CA GLU A 83 3.95 8.92 -9.51
C GLU A 83 3.37 7.50 -9.42
N LEU A 84 4.23 6.49 -9.49
CA LEU A 84 3.84 5.10 -9.30
C LEU A 84 3.67 4.80 -7.81
N ALA A 85 2.54 4.21 -7.45
CA ALA A 85 2.22 3.69 -6.13
C ALA A 85 2.24 2.16 -6.14
N VAL A 86 2.88 1.56 -5.14
CA VAL A 86 2.84 0.11 -4.89
C VAL A 86 1.97 -0.16 -3.67
N VAL A 87 0.91 -0.94 -3.85
CA VAL A 87 0.00 -1.33 -2.77
C VAL A 87 0.35 -2.75 -2.32
N PHE A 88 0.61 -2.88 -1.03
CA PHE A 88 0.82 -4.14 -0.32
C PHE A 88 -0.35 -4.39 0.63
N TRP A 89 -0.74 -5.65 0.78
CA TRP A 89 -1.73 -6.08 1.75
C TRP A 89 -1.10 -6.97 2.82
N SER A 90 -1.68 -7.05 4.01
CA SER A 90 -1.12 -7.86 5.11
C SER A 90 -1.21 -9.37 4.88
N ASN A 91 -1.90 -9.79 3.82
CA ASN A 91 -2.02 -11.17 3.38
C ASN A 91 -1.23 -11.41 2.08
N LEU A 92 -0.11 -12.12 2.15
CA LEU A 92 0.70 -12.49 0.98
C LEU A 92 -0.06 -13.25 -0.11
N ALA A 93 -1.18 -13.90 0.23
CA ALA A 93 -2.00 -14.55 -0.77
C ALA A 93 -2.75 -13.56 -1.67
N VAL A 94 -2.93 -12.31 -1.23
CA VAL A 94 -3.37 -11.20 -2.08
C VAL A 94 -2.13 -10.61 -2.75
N PRO A 95 -2.05 -10.60 -4.09
CA PRO A 95 -0.83 -10.14 -4.76
C PRO A 95 -0.75 -8.62 -4.74
N SER A 96 0.43 -8.08 -4.41
CA SER A 96 0.72 -6.64 -4.47
C SER A 96 0.55 -6.10 -5.89
N VAL A 97 0.19 -4.83 -6.01
CA VAL A 97 -0.02 -4.17 -7.31
C VAL A 97 0.79 -2.89 -7.42
N ALA A 98 1.19 -2.54 -8.63
CA ALA A 98 1.74 -1.24 -8.99
C ALA A 98 0.80 -0.51 -9.94
N VAL A 99 0.50 0.75 -9.62
CA VAL A 99 -0.52 1.56 -10.31
C VAL A 99 -0.22 3.04 -10.10
N GLU A 100 -0.66 3.92 -10.99
CA GLU A 100 -0.49 5.36 -10.80
C GLU A 100 -1.19 5.84 -9.53
N ALA A 101 -0.55 6.73 -8.77
CA ALA A 101 -1.05 7.27 -7.52
C ALA A 101 -2.43 7.95 -7.67
N ALA A 102 -2.68 8.60 -8.80
CA ALA A 102 -3.98 9.21 -9.10
C ALA A 102 -5.11 8.17 -9.19
N LEU A 103 -4.81 6.98 -9.70
CA LEU A 103 -5.78 5.88 -9.79
C LEU A 103 -6.02 5.24 -8.41
N VAL A 104 -5.00 5.14 -7.55
CA VAL A 104 -5.20 4.75 -6.14
C VAL A 104 -6.15 5.72 -5.44
N ALA A 105 -5.98 7.03 -5.63
CA ALA A 105 -6.92 8.01 -5.08
C ALA A 105 -8.33 7.86 -5.68
N GLY A 106 -8.44 7.76 -7.01
CA GLY A 106 -9.72 7.59 -7.71
C GLY A 106 -10.50 6.35 -7.25
N HIS A 107 -9.79 5.28 -6.89
CA HIS A 107 -10.36 4.00 -6.48
C HIS A 107 -10.07 3.64 -5.01
N ALA A 108 -9.90 4.66 -4.15
CA ALA A 108 -9.54 4.48 -2.74
C ALA A 108 -10.45 3.49 -1.98
N GLU A 109 -11.76 3.52 -2.24
CA GLU A 109 -12.72 2.60 -1.61
C GLU A 109 -12.40 1.14 -1.96
N ALA A 110 -12.22 0.83 -3.25
CA ALA A 110 -11.85 -0.51 -3.70
C ALA A 110 -10.50 -0.97 -3.14
N VAL A 111 -9.53 -0.07 -2.93
CA VAL A 111 -8.22 -0.39 -2.33
C VAL A 111 -8.37 -0.81 -0.86
N LEU A 112 -9.18 -0.07 -0.09
CA LEU A 112 -9.39 -0.33 1.33
C LEU A 112 -10.28 -1.56 1.57
N GLU A 113 -11.20 -1.88 0.66
CA GLU A 113 -12.05 -3.07 0.75
C GLU A 113 -11.28 -4.39 0.57
N CYS A 114 -10.12 -4.39 -0.09
CA CYS A 114 -9.32 -5.60 -0.33
C CYS A 114 -8.74 -6.24 0.95
N SER A 115 -8.48 -5.45 2.01
CA SER A 115 -7.91 -5.97 3.25
C SER A 115 -8.05 -4.95 4.39
N PRO A 116 -8.20 -5.39 5.65
CA PRO A 116 -8.25 -4.48 6.80
C PRO A 116 -6.94 -3.71 7.03
N GLU A 117 -5.85 -4.11 6.39
CA GLU A 117 -4.54 -3.47 6.56
C GLU A 117 -3.83 -3.43 5.20
N CYS A 118 -3.31 -2.27 4.83
CA CYS A 118 -2.52 -2.13 3.62
C CYS A 118 -1.43 -1.07 3.79
N TRP A 119 -0.43 -1.14 2.91
CA TRP A 119 0.62 -0.14 2.80
C TRP A 119 0.75 0.34 1.36
N ILE A 120 0.89 1.64 1.17
CA ILE A 120 0.98 2.29 -0.13
C ILE A 120 2.31 3.01 -0.21
N TYR A 121 3.22 2.49 -1.02
CA TYR A 121 4.54 3.06 -1.24
C TYR A 121 4.56 3.93 -2.49
N LEU A 122 4.83 5.22 -2.31
CA LEU A 122 5.01 6.21 -3.36
C LEU A 122 6.49 6.24 -3.77
N THR A 123 6.77 5.77 -4.98
CA THR A 123 8.12 5.36 -5.40
C THR A 123 9.11 6.51 -5.62
N ASP A 124 8.65 7.66 -6.10
CA ASP A 124 9.50 8.82 -6.41
C ASP A 124 9.75 9.68 -5.17
N SER A 125 8.69 9.89 -4.39
CA SER A 125 8.70 10.66 -3.15
C SER A 125 9.33 9.87 -1.99
N GLY A 126 9.34 8.54 -2.05
CA GLY A 126 9.81 7.70 -0.95
C GLY A 126 8.91 7.80 0.28
N VAL A 127 7.62 8.07 0.09
CA VAL A 127 6.61 8.10 1.15
C VAL A 127 5.96 6.72 1.25
N LEU A 128 5.77 6.25 2.47
CA LEU A 128 4.93 5.10 2.77
C LEU A 128 3.71 5.57 3.56
N ILE A 129 2.54 5.11 3.15
CA ILE A 129 1.27 5.30 3.86
C ILE A 129 0.87 3.93 4.41
N GLU A 130 0.70 3.83 5.72
CA GLU A 130 0.12 2.67 6.40
C GLU A 130 -1.36 2.95 6.70
N PHE A 131 -2.20 1.97 6.40
CA PHE A 131 -3.61 1.94 6.76
C PHE A 131 -3.90 0.80 7.74
N GLN A 132 -4.73 1.08 8.74
CA GLN A 132 -5.24 0.11 9.71
C GLN A 132 -6.74 0.35 9.90
N ASP A 133 -7.58 -0.63 9.54
CA ASP A 133 -9.03 -0.53 9.67
C ASP A 133 -9.45 -0.23 11.12
N GLY A 134 -10.31 0.78 11.28
CA GLY A 134 -10.74 1.30 12.58
C GLY A 134 -9.72 2.19 13.31
N GLU A 135 -8.50 2.37 12.81
CA GLU A 135 -7.47 3.22 13.43
C GLU A 135 -6.96 4.37 12.55
N GLY A 136 -7.08 4.23 11.23
CA GLY A 136 -6.79 5.29 10.28
C GLY A 136 -5.43 5.12 9.59
N PHE A 137 -4.77 6.25 9.33
CA PHE A 137 -3.60 6.32 8.47
C PHE A 137 -2.39 6.93 9.17
N THR A 138 -1.21 6.42 8.84
CA THR A 138 0.07 7.08 9.12
C THR A 138 0.87 7.20 7.82
N ALA A 139 1.28 8.42 7.47
CA ALA A 139 2.12 8.69 6.32
C ALA A 139 3.50 9.20 6.76
N GLY A 140 4.58 8.70 6.16
CA GLY A 140 5.93 9.17 6.47
C GLY A 140 6.97 8.74 5.45
N ARG A 141 8.18 9.28 5.58
CA ARG A 141 9.30 8.93 4.70
C ARG A 141 9.87 7.57 5.10
N VAL A 142 10.18 6.75 4.09
CA VAL A 142 10.86 5.47 4.30
C VAL A 142 12.27 5.72 4.88
N PRO A 143 12.67 5.02 5.96
CA PRO A 143 14.00 5.11 6.53
C PRO A 143 15.13 4.68 5.56
N HIS A 144 16.26 5.39 5.62
CA HIS A 144 17.45 5.12 4.81
C HIS A 144 18.36 4.03 5.39
#